data_AF-A0A7C5P820-F1
#
_entry.id   AF-A0A7C5P820-F1
#
_cell.length_a   1.000
_cell.length_b   1.000
_cell.length_c   1.000
_cell.angle_alpha   90.00
_cell.angle_beta   90.00
_cell.angle_gamma   90.00
#
_symmetry.space_group_name_H-M   'P 1'
#
loop_
_entity.id
_entity.type
_entity.pdbx_description
1 polymer ?
#
loop_
_entity_poly.entity_id
_entity_poly.type
_entity_poly.pdbx_seq_one_letter_code
_entity_poly.pdbx_strand_id
1 'polypeptide(L)'
;MKRRIIVKYRRTREGKTDYRLRLKLLLSHKPRLVIRKSNNNMICQIIEYDQKGDRVIASAHSSELKKMGWTKGTGNTTAAYFTGALAAKKA
;
A
#
# COMPACT_ATOMS: atom_id res chain seq x y z
N MET A 1 -0.78 30.08 -31.24
CA MET A 1 -1.03 30.13 -29.78
C MET A 1 -0.35 28.96 -29.09
N LYS A 2 0.66 29.18 -28.23
CA LYS A 2 1.25 28.11 -27.40
C LYS A 2 0.23 27.69 -26.32
N ARG A 3 -0.20 26.43 -26.32
CA ARG A 3 -1.03 25.88 -25.24
C ARG A 3 -0.19 25.74 -23.98
N ARG A 4 -0.62 26.35 -22.87
CA ARG A 4 -0.05 26.07 -21.54
C ARG A 4 -0.53 24.70 -21.09
N ILE A 5 0.41 23.77 -20.93
CA ILE A 5 0.13 22.44 -20.38
C ILE A 5 0.43 22.46 -18.89
N ILE A 6 -0.60 22.25 -18.07
CA ILE A 6 -0.43 22.06 -16.63
C ILE A 6 -0.11 20.58 -16.40
N VAL A 7 1.08 20.32 -15.88
CA VAL A 7 1.56 18.94 -15.67
C VAL A 7 0.98 18.40 -14.37
N LYS A 8 0.35 17.22 -14.44
CA LYS A 8 -0.15 16.51 -13.26
C LYS A 8 1.00 16.08 -12.34
N TYR A 9 0.69 15.86 -11.06
CA TYR A 9 1.65 15.33 -10.09
C TYR A 9 2.34 14.05 -10.59
N ARG A 10 3.62 13.89 -10.23
CA ARG A 10 4.48 12.78 -10.68
C ARG A 10 3.82 11.40 -10.52
N ARG A 11 3.31 11.07 -9.32
CA ARG A 11 2.70 9.76 -9.03
C ARG A 11 1.39 9.49 -9.78
N THR A 12 0.68 10.55 -10.21
CA THR A 12 -0.50 10.43 -11.07
C THR A 12 -0.08 10.11 -12.50
N ARG A 13 1.00 10.73 -12.98
CA ARG A 13 1.58 10.40 -14.30
C ARG A 13 2.09 8.96 -14.35
N GLU A 14 2.67 8.47 -13.24
CA GLU A 14 3.09 7.07 -13.09
C GLU A 14 1.91 6.09 -12.84
N GLY A 15 0.66 6.56 -12.69
CA GLY A 15 -0.50 5.72 -12.41
C GLY A 15 -0.52 5.05 -11.02
N LYS A 16 0.36 5.46 -10.09
CA LYS A 16 0.53 4.78 -8.79
C LYS A 16 -0.42 5.27 -7.71
N THR A 17 -1.00 6.46 -7.87
CA THR A 17 -1.78 7.11 -6.82
C THR A 17 -2.90 7.97 -7.39
N ASP A 18 -4.10 7.69 -6.91
CA ASP A 18 -5.25 8.59 -7.03
C ASP A 18 -5.26 9.57 -5.85
N TYR A 19 -4.97 10.85 -6.12
CA TYR A 19 -4.96 11.88 -5.09
C TYR A 19 -6.35 12.24 -4.56
N ARG A 20 -7.43 12.04 -5.32
CA ARG A 20 -8.79 12.32 -4.85
C ARG A 20 -9.20 11.31 -3.79
N LEU A 21 -8.97 10.03 -4.03
CA LEU A 21 -9.20 8.97 -3.04
C LEU A 21 -8.27 9.12 -1.83
N ARG A 22 -6.98 9.40 -2.09
CA ARG A 22 -6.00 9.59 -1.01
C ARG A 22 -6.38 10.76 -0.09
N LEU A 23 -6.87 11.87 -0.65
CA LEU A 23 -7.34 13.01 0.14
C LEU A 23 -8.54 12.62 1.01
N LYS A 24 -9.54 11.92 0.47
CA LYS A 24 -10.69 11.44 1.26
C LYS A 24 -10.28 10.55 2.44
N LEU A 25 -9.29 9.68 2.25
CA LEU A 25 -8.75 8.85 3.34
C LEU A 25 -8.02 9.69 4.40
N LEU A 26 -7.24 10.70 3.98
CA LEU A 26 -6.53 11.59 4.91
C LEU A 26 -7.47 12.41 5.79
N LEU A 27 -8.62 12.84 5.27
CA LEU A 27 -9.57 13.66 6.01
C LEU A 27 -10.05 12.98 7.30
N SER A 28 -9.97 11.66 7.39
CA SER A 28 -10.32 10.92 8.60
C SER A 28 -9.31 11.07 9.74
N HIS A 29 -8.11 11.60 9.48
CA HIS A 29 -6.98 11.69 10.42
C HIS A 29 -6.54 10.35 11.07
N LYS A 30 -7.05 9.21 10.58
CA LYS A 30 -6.70 7.89 11.08
C LYS A 30 -5.57 7.27 10.25
N PRO A 31 -4.74 6.39 10.85
CA PRO A 31 -3.84 5.54 10.09
C PRO A 31 -4.62 4.75 9.04
N ARG A 32 -4.07 4.66 7.84
CA ARG A 32 -4.71 3.97 6.72
C ARG A 32 -4.00 2.66 6.43
N LEU A 33 -4.79 1.63 6.13
CA LEU A 33 -4.28 0.36 5.62
C LEU A 33 -4.07 0.47 4.10
N VAL A 34 -2.82 0.37 3.65
CA VAL A 34 -2.45 0.38 2.24
C VAL A 34 -2.06 -1.03 1.82
N ILE A 35 -2.88 -1.60 0.95
CA ILE A 35 -2.64 -2.92 0.35
C ILE A 35 -2.14 -2.71 -1.08
N ARG A 36 -1.02 -3.35 -1.43
CA ARG A 36 -0.46 -3.34 -2.79
C ARG A 36 -0.26 -4.77 -3.28
N LYS A 37 -1.04 -5.14 -4.30
CA LYS A 37 -0.87 -6.39 -5.02
C LYS A 37 0.13 -6.20 -6.16
N SER A 38 1.07 -7.13 -6.25
CA SER A 38 1.93 -7.36 -7.41
C SER A 38 1.56 -8.70 -8.03
N ASN A 39 2.22 -9.08 -9.13
CA ASN A 39 1.93 -10.34 -9.83
C ASN A 39 2.06 -11.57 -8.90
N ASN A 40 3.12 -11.62 -8.10
CA ASN A 40 3.44 -12.80 -7.28
C ASN A 40 3.42 -12.54 -5.77
N ASN A 41 3.22 -11.30 -5.34
CA ASN A 41 3.29 -10.92 -3.92
C ASN A 41 2.24 -9.90 -3.55
N MET A 42 1.90 -9.86 -2.27
CA MET A 42 1.12 -8.81 -1.64
C MET A 42 1.91 -8.12 -0.54
N ILE A 43 1.67 -6.81 -0.41
CA ILE A 43 2.22 -5.94 0.60
C ILE A 43 1.06 -5.33 1.37
N CYS A 44 1.11 -5.39 2.69
CA CYS A 44 0.14 -4.78 3.59
C CYS A 44 0.87 -3.83 4.54
N GLN A 45 0.51 -2.55 4.55
CA GLN A 45 1.17 -1.54 5.35
C GLN A 45 0.16 -0.67 6.08
N ILE A 46 0.42 -0.40 7.36
CA ILE A 46 -0.32 0.60 8.13
C ILE A 46 0.51 1.88 8.09
N ILE A 47 -0.11 2.93 7.56
CA ILE A 47 0.58 4.16 7.21
C ILE A 47 -0.11 5.34 7.86
N GLU A 48 0.68 6.18 8.50
CA GLU A 48 0.28 7.48 9.03
C GLU A 48 0.81 8.60 8.14
N TYR A 49 0.10 9.72 8.14
CA TYR A 49 0.49 10.89 7.37
C TYR A 49 1.48 11.74 8.17
N ASP A 50 2.59 12.12 7.53
CA ASP A 50 3.50 13.15 8.00
C ASP A 50 3.76 14.14 6.84
N GLN A 51 4.01 15.41 7.17
CA GLN A 51 4.19 16.49 6.21
C GLN A 51 5.38 16.25 5.27
N LYS A 52 6.46 15.62 5.76
CA LYS A 52 7.66 15.32 4.96
C LYS A 52 7.45 14.11 4.04
N GLY A 53 6.55 13.21 4.41
CA GLY A 53 6.27 11.97 3.70
C GLY A 53 5.51 11.00 4.59
N ASP A 54 4.86 10.02 4.00
CA ASP A 54 4.09 9.05 4.77
C ASP A 54 4.97 8.17 5.66
N ARG A 55 4.60 7.99 6.93
CA ARG A 55 5.29 7.15 7.91
C ARG A 55 4.66 5.76 7.95
N VAL A 56 5.47 4.71 7.79
CA VAL A 56 5.01 3.31 7.88
C VAL A 56 5.14 2.86 9.33
N ILE A 57 4.02 2.52 9.97
CA ILE A 57 3.99 2.02 11.35
C ILE A 57 4.27 0.52 11.37
N ALA A 58 3.54 -0.23 10.55
CA ALA A 58 3.69 -1.68 10.43
C ALA A 58 3.69 -2.08 8.95
N SER A 59 4.48 -3.10 8.63
CA SER A 59 4.58 -3.65 7.27
C SER A 59 4.66 -5.17 7.31
N ALA A 60 3.84 -5.81 6.49
CA ALA A 60 3.89 -7.24 6.24
C ALA A 60 3.97 -7.50 4.75
N HIS A 61 4.85 -8.42 4.37
CA HIS A 61 5.00 -8.88 3.00
C HIS A 61 4.67 -10.37 2.90
N SER A 62 3.90 -10.75 1.89
CA SER A 62 3.51 -12.15 1.65
C SER A 62 4.70 -13.13 1.50
N SER A 63 5.89 -12.65 1.12
CA SER A 63 7.11 -13.47 1.08
C SER A 63 7.58 -13.92 2.48
N GLU A 64 7.20 -13.20 3.53
CA GLU A 64 7.50 -13.60 4.91
C GLU A 64 6.77 -14.87 5.31
N LEU A 65 5.62 -15.15 4.68
CA LEU A 65 4.88 -16.41 4.89
C LEU A 65 5.73 -17.63 4.55
N LYS A 66 6.67 -17.52 3.60
CA LYS A 66 7.60 -18.61 3.28
C LYS A 66 8.46 -19.02 4.48
N LYS A 67 8.86 -18.04 5.30
CA LYS A 67 9.59 -18.30 6.55
C LYS A 67 8.72 -18.95 7.63
N MET A 68 7.40 -18.85 7.49
CA MET A 68 6.40 -19.44 8.39
C MET A 68 5.88 -20.80 7.87
N GLY A 69 6.58 -21.42 6.91
CA GLY A 69 6.21 -22.74 6.38
C GLY A 69 5.23 -22.70 5.19
N TRP A 70 4.94 -21.53 4.61
CA TRP A 70 4.09 -21.44 3.44
C TRP A 70 4.79 -21.92 2.16
N THR A 71 4.28 -22.99 1.56
CA THR A 71 4.86 -23.63 0.36
C THR A 71 4.17 -23.24 -0.95
N LYS A 72 2.97 -22.66 -0.89
CA LYS A 72 2.18 -22.28 -2.07
C LYS A 72 2.57 -20.88 -2.59
N GLY A 73 1.96 -20.48 -3.71
CA GLY A 73 2.11 -19.13 -4.26
C GLY A 73 1.72 -18.03 -3.26
N THR A 74 2.44 -16.91 -3.31
CA THR A 74 2.27 -15.75 -2.41
C THR A 74 1.37 -14.64 -2.99
N GLY A 75 0.83 -14.85 -4.20
CA GLY A 75 -0.07 -13.92 -4.90
C GLY A 75 -1.56 -14.32 -4.87
N ASN A 76 -1.93 -15.37 -4.14
CA ASN A 76 -3.30 -15.87 -4.05
C ASN A 76 -4.08 -15.23 -2.88
N THR A 77 -5.40 -15.49 -2.84
CA THR A 77 -6.30 -14.94 -1.81
C THR A 77 -5.94 -15.41 -0.39
N THR A 78 -5.52 -16.66 -0.23
CA THR A 78 -5.09 -17.19 1.08
C THR A 78 -3.85 -16.47 1.61
N ALA A 79 -2.87 -16.20 0.74
CA ALA A 79 -1.70 -15.42 1.10
C ALA A 79 -2.08 -13.98 1.45
N ALA A 80 -3.06 -13.38 0.77
CA ALA A 80 -3.63 -12.07 1.13
C ALA A 80 -4.14 -12.04 2.56
N TYR A 81 -4.95 -13.03 2.91
CA TYR A 81 -5.55 -13.17 4.23
C TYR A 81 -4.49 -13.30 5.33
N PHE A 82 -3.53 -14.22 5.16
CA PHE A 82 -2.45 -14.38 6.13
C PHE A 82 -1.52 -13.18 6.20
N THR A 83 -1.27 -12.48 5.09
CA THR A 83 -0.47 -11.24 5.11
C THR A 83 -1.20 -10.13 5.88
N GLY A 84 -2.53 -10.05 5.78
CA GLY A 84 -3.35 -9.15 6.58
C GLY A 84 -3.29 -9.47 8.07
N ALA A 85 -3.44 -10.76 8.44
CA ALA A 85 -3.30 -11.21 9.82
C ALA A 85 -1.88 -10.95 10.38
N LEU A 86 -0.85 -11.16 9.57
CA LEU A 86 0.54 -10.85 9.92
C LEU A 86 0.75 -9.35 10.13
N ALA A 87 0.15 -8.50 9.30
CA ALA A 87 0.21 -7.05 9.46
C ALA A 87 -0.45 -6.62 10.79
N ALA A 88 -1.60 -7.19 11.13
CA ALA A 88 -2.29 -6.91 12.38
C ALA A 88 -1.49 -7.38 13.60
N LYS A 89 -0.78 -8.51 13.52
CA LYS A 89 0.08 -8.99 14.61
C LYS A 89 1.32 -8.12 14.84
N LYS A 90 1.78 -7.40 13.81
CA LYS A 90 2.95 -6.50 13.88
C LYS A 90 2.60 -5.07 14.28
N ALA A 91 1.33 -4.70 14.18
CA ALA A 91 0.81 -3.37 14.46
C ALA A 91 0.52 -3.22 15.95
#